data_AF-A0AAU3D2P7-F1
#
_entry.id   AF-A0AAU3D2P7-F1
#
_cell.length_a   1.000
_cell.length_b   1.000
_cell.length_c   1.000
_cell.angle_alpha   90.00
_cell.angle_beta   90.00
_cell.angle_gamma   90.00
#
_symmetry.space_group_name_H-M   'P 1'
#
loop_
_entity.id
_entity.type
_entity.pdbx_description
1 polymer ?
#
loop_
_entity_poly.entity_id
_entity_poly.type
_entity_poly.pdbx_seq_one_letter_code
_entity_poly.pdbx_strand_id
1 'polypeptide(L)'
;MAHTWLPLRRSAGAGWLPRIEWGWETRNARWWALGGAGAVVVVAGVAMAVWGMFPVDLHEPTHFAGIMSPTCGLTRSVVAVFRGDVAAAWRYNPAGLLMAAVSVAFFARLVVGSVVGRGPAVRVRPGRLGWTMLGLALVALEIRQQGQAQLLMTTGLR
;
A
#
# COMPACT_ATOMS: atom_id res chain seq x y z
N MET A 1 25.72 12.14 -12.02
CA MET A 1 24.52 11.84 -11.20
C MET A 1 23.78 13.16 -10.94
N ALA A 2 22.84 13.53 -11.80
CA ALA A 2 22.11 14.80 -11.65
C ALA A 2 20.74 14.53 -11.03
N HIS A 3 20.59 14.88 -9.75
CA HIS A 3 19.31 14.85 -9.07
C HIS A 3 18.75 16.28 -9.00
N THR A 4 17.81 16.62 -9.87
CA THR A 4 17.05 17.87 -9.78
C THR A 4 15.88 17.68 -8.83
N TRP A 5 16.13 17.97 -7.55
CA TRP A 5 15.07 18.18 -6.55
C TRP A 5 14.70 19.66 -6.58
N LEU A 6 13.41 19.98 -6.62
CA LEU A 6 13.00 21.35 -6.32
C LEU A 6 13.30 21.60 -4.83
N PRO A 7 14.14 22.60 -4.49
CA PRO A 7 14.42 22.90 -3.09
C PRO A 7 13.15 23.44 -2.45
N LEU A 8 12.51 22.64 -1.60
CA LEU A 8 11.53 23.17 -0.66
C LEU A 8 12.27 24.08 0.32
N ARG A 9 11.77 25.31 0.44
CA ARG A 9 12.24 26.35 1.36
C ARG A 9 12.51 25.71 2.73
N ARG A 10 13.75 25.80 3.22
CA ARG A 10 14.11 25.34 4.57
C ARG A 10 13.35 26.19 5.59
N SER A 11 12.16 25.75 6.00
CA SER A 11 11.56 26.27 7.22
C SER A 11 12.28 25.65 8.40
N ALA A 12 13.16 26.43 9.02
CA ALA A 12 13.72 26.13 10.34
C ALA A 12 12.56 26.15 11.35
N GLY A 13 11.92 25.00 11.56
CA GLY A 13 10.77 24.90 12.44
C GLY A 13 10.08 23.55 12.36
N ALA A 14 10.23 22.78 13.43
CA ALA A 14 9.36 21.69 13.89
C ALA A 14 9.24 20.43 13.01
N GLY A 15 9.81 19.32 13.50
CA GLY A 15 9.53 17.95 13.03
C GLY A 15 8.09 17.45 13.28
N TRP A 16 7.11 18.36 13.35
CA TRP A 16 5.71 18.06 13.60
C TRP A 16 4.95 17.72 12.31
N LEU A 17 5.11 18.51 11.25
CA LEU A 17 4.37 18.31 9.99
C LEU A 17 5.08 17.33 9.05
N PRO A 18 4.33 16.55 8.24
CA PRO A 18 4.91 15.73 7.18
C PRO A 18 5.59 16.60 6.14
N ARG A 19 6.76 16.17 5.66
CA ARG A 19 7.47 16.82 4.56
C ARG A 19 7.34 15.98 3.30
N ILE A 20 6.87 16.59 2.22
CA ILE A 20 6.69 15.95 0.92
C ILE A 20 7.56 16.70 -0.08
N GLU A 21 8.65 16.08 -0.52
CA GLU A 21 9.55 16.63 -1.54
C GLU A 21 9.25 15.97 -2.88
N TRP A 22 9.04 16.80 -3.91
CA TRP A 22 8.84 16.35 -5.29
C TRP A 22 10.12 16.59 -6.10
N GLY A 23 10.45 15.65 -6.97
CA GLY A 23 11.61 15.79 -7.85
C GLY A 23 11.59 14.76 -8.97
N TRP A 24 12.68 14.73 -9.72
CA TRP A 24 12.91 13.72 -10.73
C TRP A 24 14.09 12.85 -10.33
N GLU A 25 13.95 11.55 -10.55
CA GLU A 25 15.00 10.59 -10.24
C GLU A 25 15.26 9.72 -11.47
N THR A 26 16.54 9.63 -11.85
CA THR A 26 17.04 8.70 -12.86
C THR A 26 17.08 7.28 -12.29
N ARG A 27 17.22 6.28 -13.16
CA ARG A 27 17.28 4.87 -12.73
C ARG A 27 18.35 4.64 -11.65
N ASN A 28 17.95 4.02 -10.54
CA ASN A 28 18.83 3.59 -9.46
C ASN A 28 18.25 2.35 -8.76
N ALA A 29 18.98 1.77 -7.80
CA ALA A 29 18.54 0.57 -7.09
C ALA A 29 17.18 0.75 -6.39
N ARG A 30 16.95 1.90 -5.75
CA ARG A 30 15.67 2.20 -5.07
C ARG A 30 14.50 2.23 -6.05
N TRP A 31 14.70 2.81 -7.23
CA TRP A 31 13.69 2.89 -8.29
C TRP A 31 13.24 1.48 -8.73
N TRP A 32 14.19 0.58 -8.99
CA TRP A 32 13.89 -0.82 -9.32
C TRP A 32 13.22 -1.55 -8.15
N ALA A 33 13.68 -1.36 -6.92
CA ALA A 33 13.11 -2.01 -5.75
C ALA A 33 11.64 -1.63 -5.52
N LEU A 34 11.32 -0.33 -5.54
CA LEU A 34 9.94 0.15 -5.34
C LEU A 34 9.03 -0.25 -6.51
N GLY A 35 9.52 -0.10 -7.74
CA GLY A 35 8.78 -0.50 -8.92
C GLY A 35 8.53 -2.01 -8.96
N GLY A 36 9.54 -2.81 -8.63
CA GLY A 36 9.45 -4.27 -8.52
C GLY A 36 8.49 -4.72 -7.43
N ALA A 37 8.54 -4.09 -6.25
CA ALA A 37 7.56 -4.36 -5.19
C ALA A 37 6.13 -4.02 -5.64
N GLY A 38 5.93 -2.88 -6.30
CA GLY A 38 4.64 -2.53 -6.91
C GLY A 38 4.19 -3.56 -7.94
N ALA A 39 5.10 -3.99 -8.82
CA ALA A 39 4.85 -5.01 -9.85
C ALA A 39 4.41 -6.34 -9.23
N VAL A 40 5.08 -6.80 -8.17
CA VAL A 40 4.72 -8.04 -7.47
C VAL A 40 3.28 -7.98 -6.96
N VAL A 41 2.89 -6.89 -6.30
CA VAL A 41 1.52 -6.75 -5.78
C VAL A 41 0.49 -6.68 -6.92
N VAL A 42 0.78 -5.94 -8.00
CA VAL A 42 -0.12 -5.85 -9.16
C VAL A 42 -0.27 -7.20 -9.84
N VAL A 43 0.84 -7.88 -10.16
CA VAL A 43 0.84 -9.17 -10.85
C VAL A 43 0.15 -10.22 -9.99
N ALA A 44 0.50 -10.33 -8.70
CA ALA A 44 -0.15 -11.29 -7.81
C ALA A 44 -1.63 -10.96 -7.60
N GLY A 45 -1.99 -9.69 -7.43
CA GLY A 45 -3.37 -9.24 -7.27
C GLY A 45 -4.25 -9.53 -8.48
N VAL A 46 -3.76 -9.22 -9.69
CA VAL A 46 -4.43 -9.55 -10.95
C VAL A 46 -4.52 -11.06 -11.16
N ALA A 47 -3.43 -11.79 -10.90
CA ALA A 47 -3.42 -13.25 -10.98
C ALA A 47 -4.49 -13.86 -10.08
N MET A 48 -4.59 -13.42 -8.82
CA MET A 48 -5.61 -13.89 -7.89
C MET A 48 -7.03 -13.42 -8.26
N ALA A 49 -7.17 -12.25 -8.90
CA ALA A 49 -8.45 -11.77 -9.38
C ALA A 49 -9.01 -12.69 -10.48
N VAL A 50 -8.14 -13.16 -11.38
CA VAL A 50 -8.46 -13.99 -12.56
C VAL A 50 -8.54 -15.48 -12.22
N TRP A 51 -7.55 -16.03 -11.53
CA TRP A 51 -7.43 -17.47 -11.26
C TRP A 51 -7.98 -17.89 -9.89
N GLY A 52 -8.39 -16.93 -9.06
CA GLY A 52 -8.83 -17.19 -7.69
C GLY A 52 -7.70 -17.08 -6.67
N MET A 53 -8.05 -17.13 -5.39
CA MET A 53 -7.06 -16.95 -4.31
C MET A 53 -6.16 -18.18 -4.18
N PHE A 54 -4.90 -17.93 -3.80
CA PHE A 54 -3.94 -18.99 -3.54
C PHE A 54 -4.39 -19.83 -2.33
N PRO A 55 -4.33 -21.18 -2.40
CA PRO A 55 -4.87 -22.06 -1.37
C PRO A 55 -3.99 -22.19 -0.12
N VAL A 56 -2.98 -21.33 0.04
CA VAL A 56 -2.13 -21.34 1.23
C VAL A 56 -2.69 -20.39 2.26
N ASP A 57 -2.97 -20.94 3.44
CA ASP A 57 -3.35 -20.18 4.59
C ASP A 57 -2.11 -19.46 5.15
N LEU A 58 -2.05 -18.14 4.92
CA LEU A 58 -1.00 -17.26 5.45
C LEU A 58 -1.51 -16.44 6.64
N HIS A 59 -2.62 -16.84 7.27
CA HIS A 59 -3.12 -16.12 8.43
C HIS A 59 -2.17 -16.31 9.63
N GLU A 60 -2.01 -15.23 10.39
CA GLU A 60 -1.31 -15.26 11.66
C GLU A 60 -2.02 -16.19 12.66
N PRO A 61 -1.32 -16.90 13.57
CA PRO A 61 -1.94 -17.85 14.49
C PRO A 61 -3.06 -17.24 15.35
N THR A 62 -2.96 -15.95 15.65
CA THR A 62 -3.94 -15.17 16.43
C THR A 62 -5.28 -15.00 15.69
N HIS A 63 -5.27 -15.10 14.35
CA HIS A 63 -6.48 -15.05 13.52
C HIS A 63 -7.44 -16.20 13.88
N PHE A 64 -6.90 -17.39 14.13
CA PHE A 64 -7.68 -18.57 14.55
C PHE A 64 -8.25 -18.43 15.96
N ALA A 65 -7.64 -17.59 16.80
CA ALA A 65 -8.15 -17.23 18.12
C ALA A 65 -9.15 -16.05 18.07
N GLY A 66 -9.45 -15.54 16.88
CA GLY A 66 -10.34 -14.40 16.67
C GLY A 66 -9.75 -13.03 16.95
N ILE A 67 -8.43 -12.96 17.12
CA ILE A 67 -7.70 -11.70 17.26
C ILE A 67 -7.24 -11.28 15.86
N MET A 68 -7.87 -10.23 15.33
CA MET A 68 -7.60 -9.68 14.00
C MET A 68 -6.56 -8.55 14.06
N SER A 69 -5.49 -8.65 13.28
CA SER A 69 -4.56 -7.54 13.05
C SER A 69 -5.07 -6.51 12.03
N PRO A 70 -4.46 -5.31 11.96
CA PRO A 70 -4.81 -4.28 10.98
C PRO A 70 -4.69 -4.75 9.51
N THR A 71 -3.87 -5.75 9.23
CA THR A 71 -3.65 -6.30 7.89
C THR A 71 -4.59 -7.44 7.54
N CYS A 72 -5.45 -7.90 8.45
CA CYS A 72 -6.47 -8.90 8.13
C CYS A 72 -7.34 -8.45 6.95
N GLY A 73 -7.56 -9.36 6.00
CA GLY A 73 -8.34 -9.07 4.79
C GLY A 73 -7.65 -8.18 3.75
N LEU A 74 -6.39 -7.75 3.95
CA LEU A 74 -5.68 -6.87 3.01
C LEU A 74 -5.57 -7.48 1.61
N THR A 75 -5.18 -8.75 1.52
CA THR A 75 -5.10 -9.47 0.23
C THR A 75 -6.44 -9.53 -0.47
N ARG A 76 -7.52 -9.88 0.25
CA ARG A 76 -8.88 -9.91 -0.31
C ARG A 76 -9.32 -8.54 -0.79
N SER A 77 -9.00 -7.49 -0.04
CA SER A 77 -9.28 -6.12 -0.44
C SER A 77 -8.58 -5.76 -1.75
N VAL A 78 -7.26 -6.00 -1.85
CA VAL A 78 -6.48 -5.73 -3.07
C VAL A 78 -7.04 -6.52 -4.28
N VAL A 79 -7.39 -7.79 -4.09
CA VAL A 79 -8.00 -8.60 -5.16
C VAL A 79 -9.36 -8.07 -5.56
N ALA A 80 -10.20 -7.63 -4.60
CA ALA A 80 -11.49 -7.01 -4.89
C ALA A 80 -11.33 -5.71 -5.71
N VAL A 81 -10.30 -4.91 -5.43
CA VAL A 81 -9.95 -3.75 -6.28
C VAL A 81 -9.68 -4.17 -7.72
N PHE A 82 -8.85 -5.20 -7.92
CA PHE A 82 -8.52 -5.69 -9.26
C PHE A 82 -9.69 -6.39 -9.97
N ARG A 83 -10.71 -6.83 -9.22
CA ARG A 83 -12.00 -7.28 -9.77
C ARG A 83 -12.96 -6.13 -10.09
N GLY A 84 -12.60 -4.89 -9.76
CA GLY A 84 -13.47 -3.72 -9.92
C GLY A 84 -14.50 -3.53 -8.80
N ASP A 85 -14.45 -4.34 -7.73
CA ASP A 85 -15.38 -4.23 -6.60
C ASP A 85 -14.77 -3.42 -5.45
N VAL A 86 -14.86 -2.10 -5.60
CA VAL A 86 -14.36 -1.14 -4.61
C VAL A 86 -15.14 -1.24 -3.28
N ALA A 87 -16.42 -1.59 -3.33
CA ALA A 87 -17.25 -1.73 -2.14
C ALA A 87 -16.81 -2.92 -1.30
N ALA A 88 -16.58 -4.08 -1.94
CA ALA A 88 -16.01 -5.24 -1.28
C ALA A 88 -14.59 -4.96 -0.77
N ALA A 89 -13.76 -4.27 -1.55
CA ALA A 89 -12.42 -3.88 -1.12
C ALA A 89 -12.45 -3.06 0.18
N TRP A 90 -13.30 -2.03 0.23
CA TRP A 90 -13.50 -1.23 1.44
C TRP A 90 -14.02 -2.07 2.61
N ARG A 91 -14.96 -2.99 2.33
CA ARG A 91 -15.53 -3.87 3.35
C ARG A 91 -14.47 -4.77 3.96
N TYR A 92 -13.64 -5.42 3.14
CA TYR A 92 -12.55 -6.28 3.60
C TYR A 92 -11.46 -5.50 4.36
N ASN A 93 -10.86 -4.49 3.73
CA ASN A 93 -9.83 -3.68 4.36
C ASN A 93 -9.64 -2.35 3.60
N PRO A 94 -9.99 -1.19 4.19
CA PRO A 94 -9.78 0.11 3.56
C PRO A 94 -8.32 0.39 3.17
N ALA A 95 -7.34 -0.13 3.92
CA ALA A 95 -5.93 0.02 3.58
C ALA A 95 -5.55 -0.70 2.27
N GLY A 96 -6.32 -1.71 1.86
CA GLY A 96 -6.08 -2.42 0.59
C GLY A 96 -6.31 -1.56 -0.64
N LEU A 97 -7.21 -0.57 -0.57
CA LEU A 97 -7.39 0.43 -1.64
C LEU A 97 -6.14 1.29 -1.82
N LEU A 98 -5.60 1.79 -0.72
CA LEU A 98 -4.36 2.57 -0.73
C LEU A 98 -3.18 1.73 -1.22
N MET A 99 -3.10 0.48 -0.75
CA MET A 99 -2.06 -0.45 -1.19
C MET A 99 -2.12 -0.70 -2.69
N ALA A 100 -3.30 -1.03 -3.24
CA ALA A 100 -3.48 -1.25 -4.67
C ALA A 100 -3.12 0.00 -5.49
N ALA A 101 -3.58 1.18 -5.09
CA ALA A 101 -3.29 2.44 -5.77
C ALA A 101 -1.78 2.77 -5.77
N VAL A 102 -1.12 2.63 -4.62
CA VAL A 102 0.33 2.88 -4.49
C VAL A 102 1.14 1.87 -5.31
N SER A 103 0.76 0.58 -5.29
CA SER A 103 1.41 -0.46 -6.08
C SER A 103 1.27 -0.22 -7.58
N VAL A 104 0.07 0.15 -8.06
CA VAL A 104 -0.15 0.54 -9.46
C VAL A 104 0.68 1.76 -9.84
N ALA A 105 0.75 2.77 -8.98
CA ALA A 105 1.56 3.96 -9.24
C ALA A 105 3.05 3.64 -9.35
N PHE A 106 3.60 2.80 -8.46
CA PHE A 106 5.00 2.37 -8.53
C PHE A 106 5.29 1.48 -9.74
N PHE A 107 4.37 0.57 -10.08
CA PHE A 107 4.51 -0.27 -11.27
C PHE A 107 4.43 0.57 -12.55
N ALA A 108 3.45 1.46 -12.68
CA ALA A 108 3.35 2.38 -13.81
C ALA A 108 4.59 3.25 -13.94
N ARG A 109 5.12 3.77 -12.81
CA ARG A 109 6.38 4.50 -12.80
C ARG A 109 7.55 3.65 -13.28
N LEU A 110 7.59 2.36 -12.92
CA LEU A 110 8.61 1.43 -13.39
C LEU A 110 8.55 1.27 -14.92
N VAL A 111 7.36 1.02 -15.45
CA VAL A 111 7.13 0.83 -16.89
C VAL A 111 7.44 2.10 -17.68
N VAL A 112 6.98 3.27 -17.23
CA VAL A 112 7.23 4.53 -17.95
C VAL A 112 8.71 4.93 -17.84
N GLY A 113 9.32 4.80 -16.65
CA GLY A 113 10.73 5.16 -16.45
C GLY A 113 11.73 4.19 -17.10
N SER A 114 11.34 2.94 -17.37
CA SER A 114 12.15 2.00 -18.16
C SER A 114 12.20 2.37 -19.64
N VAL A 115 11.26 3.17 -20.13
CA VAL A 115 11.30 3.76 -21.48
C VAL A 115 12.01 5.13 -21.46
N VAL A 116 11.61 6.02 -20.54
CA VAL A 116 12.05 7.43 -20.55
C VAL A 116 13.43 7.66 -19.87
N GLY A 117 13.92 6.71 -19.07
CA GLY A 117 15.22 6.82 -18.37
C GLY A 117 15.20 7.66 -17.09
N ARG A 118 14.09 8.36 -16.82
CA ARG A 118 13.82 9.17 -15.63
C ARG A 118 12.35 9.09 -15.26
N GLY A 119 12.03 9.29 -13.98
CA GLY A 119 10.64 9.30 -13.52
C GLY A 119 10.38 10.21 -12.32
N PRO A 120 9.10 10.56 -12.07
CA PRO A 120 8.72 11.47 -11.00
C PRO A 120 8.93 10.81 -9.64
N ALA A 121 9.65 11.47 -8.75
CA ALA A 121 9.97 10.99 -7.42
C ALA A 121 9.31 11.83 -6.34
N VAL A 122 8.77 11.13 -5.34
CA VAL A 122 8.20 11.72 -4.13
C VAL A 122 8.96 11.18 -2.95
N ARG A 123 9.50 12.06 -2.11
CA ARG A 123 10.04 11.67 -0.80
C ARG A 123 9.08 12.18 0.25
N VAL A 124 8.43 11.25 0.92
CA VAL A 124 7.60 11.54 2.07
C VAL A 124 8.42 11.25 3.32
N ARG A 125 8.62 12.27 4.15
CA ARG A 125 9.20 12.14 5.48
C ARG A 125 8.08 12.43 6.49
N PRO A 126 7.48 11.39 7.10
CA PRO A 126 6.46 11.61 8.12
C PRO A 126 7.06 12.38 9.31
N GLY A 127 6.43 13.49 9.67
CA GLY A 127 6.68 14.19 10.93
C GLY A 127 5.95 13.49 12.09
N ARG A 128 6.06 14.01 13.31
CA ARG A 128 5.36 13.48 14.48
C ARG A 128 3.86 13.33 14.25
N LEU A 129 3.21 14.34 13.67
CA LEU A 129 1.79 14.29 13.33
C LEU A 129 1.49 13.18 12.33
N GLY A 130 2.35 12.97 11.32
CA GLY A 130 2.20 11.90 10.35
C GLY A 130 2.25 10.51 11.01
N TRP A 131 3.19 10.31 11.93
CA TRP A 131 3.28 9.07 12.70
C TRP A 131 2.11 8.88 13.66
N THR A 132 1.66 9.93 14.34
CA THR A 132 0.49 9.88 15.22
C THR A 132 -0.77 9.54 14.43
N MET A 133 -1.00 10.18 13.28
CA MET A 133 -2.14 9.89 12.41
C MET A 133 -2.08 8.45 11.88
N LEU A 134 -0.91 7.97 11.49
CA LEU A 134 -0.74 6.57 11.07
C LEU A 134 -1.07 5.61 12.22
N GLY A 135 -0.56 5.87 13.43
CA GLY A 135 -0.86 5.06 14.61
C GLY A 135 -2.36 5.03 14.92
N LEU A 136 -3.02 6.19 14.93
CA LEU A 136 -4.47 6.29 15.14
C LEU A 136 -5.26 5.56 14.05
N ALA A 137 -4.83 5.67 12.79
CA ALA A 137 -5.47 4.96 11.69
C ALA A 137 -5.32 3.44 11.82
N LEU A 138 -4.16 2.94 12.27
CA LEU A 138 -3.93 1.52 12.53
C LEU A 138 -4.80 1.02 13.68
N VAL A 139 -4.90 1.77 14.79
CA VAL A 139 -5.78 1.42 15.91
C VAL A 139 -7.25 1.42 15.49
N ALA A 140 -7.69 2.44 14.75
CA ALA A 140 -9.06 2.49 14.24
C ALA A 140 -9.35 1.34 13.28
N LEU A 141 -8.38 0.97 12.44
CA LEU A 141 -8.47 -0.19 11.57
C LEU A 141 -8.56 -1.48 12.37
N GLU A 142 -7.72 -1.66 13.40
CA GLU A 142 -7.76 -2.81 14.30
C GLU A 142 -9.13 -2.97 14.95
N ILE A 143 -9.66 -1.91 15.57
CA ILE A 143 -11.01 -1.89 16.16
C ILE A 143 -12.07 -2.33 15.13
N ARG A 144 -11.98 -1.80 13.91
CA ARG A 144 -12.88 -2.18 12.81
C ARG A 144 -12.72 -3.66 12.44
N GLN A 145 -11.50 -4.18 12.38
CA GLN A 145 -11.26 -5.58 12.03
C GLN A 145 -11.78 -6.53 13.11
N GLN A 146 -11.66 -6.18 14.39
CA GLN A 146 -12.26 -6.94 15.50
C GLN A 146 -13.80 -7.03 15.34
N GLY A 147 -14.46 -5.93 14.98
CA GLY A 147 -15.90 -5.92 14.69
C GLY A 147 -16.31 -6.70 13.42
N GLN A 148 -15.35 -7.05 12.55
CA GLN A 148 -15.59 -7.78 11.30
C GLN A 148 -15.00 -9.21 11.34
N ALA A 149 -14.59 -9.71 12.51
CA ALA A 149 -13.89 -10.98 12.66
C ALA A 149 -14.59 -12.14 11.94
N GLN A 150 -15.93 -12.25 12.05
CA GLN A 150 -16.70 -13.29 11.36
C GLN A 150 -16.56 -13.22 9.84
N LEU A 151 -16.55 -12.01 9.24
CA LEU A 151 -16.34 -11.85 7.81
C LEU A 151 -14.92 -12.28 7.42
N LEU A 152 -13.93 -11.90 8.22
CA LEU A 152 -12.51 -12.13 7.93
C LEU A 152 -12.09 -13.59 8.11
N MET A 153 -12.74 -14.31 9.04
CA MET A 153 -12.51 -15.74 9.26
C MET A 153 -13.02 -16.64 8.13
N THR A 154 -13.97 -16.16 7.32
CA THR A 154 -14.45 -16.96 6.17
C THR A 154 -13.33 -17.15 5.15
N THR A 155 -13.24 -18.35 4.58
CA THR A 155 -12.31 -18.65 3.48
C THR A 155 -12.90 -18.17 2.16
N GLY A 156 -12.07 -17.61 1.27
CA GLY A 156 -12.52 -17.19 -0.07
C GLY A 156 -12.89 -15.69 -0.19
N LEU A 157 -13.04 -15.26 -1.45
CA LEU A 157 -13.74 -14.02 -1.81
C LEU A 157 -15.18 -14.44 -2.11
N ARG A 158 -16.15 -13.85 -1.40
CA ARG A 158 -17.57 -14.06 -1.71
C ARG A 158 -18.00 -13.14 -2.82
#